data_AF-A0A9P5S8I1-F1
#
_entry.id   AF-A0A9P5S8I1-F1
#
_cell.length_a   1.000
_cell.length_b   1.000
_cell.length_c   1.000
_cell.angle_alpha   90.00
_cell.angle_beta   90.00
_cell.angle_gamma   90.00
#
_symmetry.space_group_name_H-M   'P 1'
#
loop_
_entity.id
_entity.type
_entity.pdbx_description
1 polymer ?
#
loop_
_entity_poly.entity_id
_entity_poly.type
_entity_poly.pdbx_seq_one_letter_code
_entity_poly.pdbx_strand_id
1 'polypeptide(L)'
;MDEFLRHVFSAVVLRLWETSVATNEEQFLAGCSDDSVFNTFVSAKVERIVSQDLDASKIKDTSSANATLFLRDMTLYLELSSAIKIGDIGRLEKALKWLTVISHAGSSTQYAYELLHFHCCVVHLWDENTKHAVLSSMLVNKSGGRHGWKPTDLYQEHCNRSIKHIYHGRRGDISFDMLRERISMNIETLGDVKVKMEQQFKAPSNKRKHAAVSADSDVEKILVVLSENGILSRDPAACIWQDPT
;
A
#
# COMPACT_ATOMS: atom_id res chain seq x y z
N MET A 1 -4.47 -5.34 -7.70
CA MET A 1 -4.87 -4.05 -7.11
C MET A 1 -3.65 -3.28 -6.61
N ASP A 2 -2.84 -3.81 -5.68
CA ASP A 2 -1.60 -3.15 -5.19
C ASP A 2 -0.63 -2.77 -6.33
N GLU A 3 -0.38 -3.68 -7.27
CA GLU A 3 0.50 -3.42 -8.43
C GLU A 3 0.02 -2.26 -9.30
N PHE A 4 -1.25 -2.26 -9.69
CA PHE A 4 -1.86 -1.17 -10.44
C PHE A 4 -1.77 0.18 -9.71
N LEU A 5 -2.06 0.21 -8.40
CA LEU A 5 -1.95 1.44 -7.60
C LEU A 5 -0.52 1.99 -7.58
N ARG A 6 0.48 1.11 -7.51
CA ARG A 6 1.90 1.50 -7.62
C ARG A 6 2.23 2.05 -9.00
N HIS A 7 1.71 1.46 -10.07
CA HIS A 7 1.93 1.94 -11.44
C HIS A 7 1.31 3.33 -11.63
N VAL A 8 0.07 3.54 -11.14
CA VAL A 8 -0.59 4.85 -11.17
C VAL A 8 0.19 5.86 -10.33
N PHE A 9 0.62 5.51 -9.12
CA PHE A 9 1.45 6.39 -8.30
C PHE A 9 2.72 6.82 -9.01
N SER A 10 3.47 5.88 -9.60
CA SER A 10 4.68 6.20 -10.36
C SER A 10 4.38 7.14 -11.54
N ALA A 11 3.32 6.88 -12.30
CA ALA A 11 2.92 7.73 -13.43
C ALA A 11 2.53 9.14 -12.99
N VAL A 12 1.78 9.29 -11.89
CA VAL A 12 1.36 10.59 -11.36
C VAL A 12 2.56 11.37 -10.80
N VAL A 13 3.51 10.70 -10.13
CA VAL A 13 4.77 11.32 -9.68
C VAL A 13 5.60 11.80 -10.88
N LEU A 14 5.75 10.97 -11.91
CA LEU A 14 6.46 11.36 -13.14
C LEU A 14 5.79 12.56 -13.81
N ARG A 15 4.46 12.56 -13.91
CA ARG A 15 3.71 13.68 -14.48
C ARG A 15 3.88 14.97 -13.69
N LEU A 16 3.84 14.89 -12.35
CA LEU A 16 4.10 16.02 -11.49
C LEU A 16 5.54 16.52 -11.64
N TRP A 17 6.49 15.60 -11.80
CA TRP A 17 7.87 15.94 -12.08
C TRP A 17 8.01 16.70 -13.41
N GLU A 18 7.48 16.17 -14.52
CA GLU A 18 7.49 16.82 -15.84
C GLU A 18 6.95 18.25 -15.80
N THR A 19 5.80 18.44 -15.17
CA THR A 19 5.15 19.75 -15.08
C THR A 19 5.88 20.72 -14.14
N SER A 20 6.64 20.18 -13.19
CA SER A 20 7.46 20.97 -12.26
C SER A 20 8.83 21.38 -12.83
N VAL A 21 9.39 20.58 -13.74
CA VAL A 21 10.71 20.81 -14.37
C VAL A 21 10.63 21.98 -15.36
N ALA A 22 11.43 23.01 -15.11
CA ALA A 22 11.72 24.03 -16.12
C ALA A 22 12.78 23.51 -17.10
N THR A 23 12.74 23.94 -18.36
CA THR A 23 13.67 23.53 -19.43
C THR A 23 15.16 23.70 -19.07
N ASN A 24 15.47 24.60 -18.14
CA ASN A 24 16.82 24.87 -17.65
C ASN A 24 17.31 23.84 -16.62
N GLU A 25 16.40 23.12 -15.95
CA GLU A 25 16.74 22.10 -14.93
C GLU A 25 17.06 20.74 -15.56
N GLU A 26 16.51 20.42 -16.73
CA GLU A 26 16.85 19.20 -17.48
C GLU A 26 18.32 19.16 -17.90
N GLN A 27 18.85 20.32 -18.32
CA GLN A 27 20.26 20.47 -18.68
C GLN A 27 21.19 20.30 -17.47
N PHE A 28 20.75 20.72 -16.28
CA PHE A 28 21.48 20.52 -15.03
C PHE A 28 21.52 19.04 -14.62
N LEU A 29 20.40 18.33 -14.78
CA LEU A 29 20.31 16.90 -14.47
C LEU A 29 21.18 16.05 -15.43
N ALA A 30 21.25 16.40 -16.71
CA ALA A 30 22.09 15.71 -17.68
C ALA A 30 23.61 15.87 -17.43
N GLY A 31 24.03 16.88 -16.66
CA GLY A 31 25.43 17.14 -16.32
C GLY A 31 25.87 16.67 -14.93
N CYS A 32 24.96 16.17 -14.08
CA CYS A 32 25.28 15.71 -12.74
C CYS A 32 25.88 14.30 -12.75
N SER A 33 27.16 14.18 -12.35
CA SER A 33 27.84 12.89 -12.16
C SER A 33 28.02 12.50 -10.67
N ASP A 34 27.68 13.39 -9.73
CA ASP A 34 27.84 13.20 -8.28
C ASP A 34 26.48 12.90 -7.62
N ASP A 35 26.36 11.72 -7.01
CA ASP A 35 25.15 11.24 -6.33
C ASP A 35 24.71 12.15 -5.17
N SER A 36 25.63 12.83 -4.49
CA SER A 36 25.31 13.70 -3.35
C SER A 36 24.63 15.00 -3.80
N VAL A 37 25.11 15.58 -4.90
CA VAL A 37 24.54 16.77 -5.52
C VAL A 37 23.19 16.44 -6.13
N PHE A 38 23.07 15.28 -6.78
CA PHE A 38 21.81 14.77 -7.31
C PHE A 38 20.75 14.60 -6.20
N ASN A 39 21.10 13.90 -5.12
CA ASN A 39 20.17 13.69 -4.00
C ASN A 39 19.73 15.02 -3.37
N THR A 40 20.65 15.96 -3.16
CA THR A 40 20.34 17.28 -2.59
C THR A 40 19.37 18.06 -3.48
N PHE A 41 19.61 18.05 -4.80
CA PHE A 41 18.72 18.69 -5.77
C PHE A 41 17.33 18.05 -5.78
N VAL A 42 17.25 16.71 -5.82
CA VAL A 42 15.99 15.96 -5.78
C VAL A 42 15.23 16.28 -4.50
N SER A 43 15.88 16.23 -3.33
CA SER A 43 15.24 16.55 -2.05
C SER A 43 14.69 17.97 -2.01
N ALA A 44 15.49 18.97 -2.42
CA ALA A 44 15.05 20.36 -2.45
C ALA A 44 13.85 20.58 -3.39
N LYS A 45 13.82 19.83 -4.50
CA LYS A 45 12.71 19.90 -5.46
C LYS A 45 11.45 19.22 -4.95
N VAL A 46 11.57 18.05 -4.33
CA VAL A 46 10.46 17.36 -3.67
C VAL A 46 9.85 18.27 -2.60
N GLU A 47 10.65 18.96 -1.80
CA GLU A 47 10.15 19.92 -0.81
C GLU A 47 9.37 21.08 -1.45
N ARG A 48 9.82 21.60 -2.59
CA ARG A 48 9.07 22.63 -3.35
C ARG A 48 7.72 22.10 -3.84
N ILE A 49 7.71 20.92 -4.46
CA ILE A 49 6.49 20.28 -4.95
C ILE A 49 5.51 20.05 -3.79
N VAL A 50 5.99 19.53 -2.66
CA VAL A 50 5.16 19.27 -1.47
C VAL A 50 4.59 20.57 -0.89
N SER A 51 5.38 21.64 -0.82
CA SER A 51 4.95 22.91 -0.24
C SER A 51 4.09 23.77 -1.17
N GLN A 52 4.23 23.64 -2.49
CA GLN A 52 3.51 24.47 -3.48
C GLN A 52 2.31 23.74 -4.11
N ASP A 53 2.48 22.48 -4.50
CA ASP A 53 1.52 21.75 -5.36
C ASP A 53 0.58 20.83 -4.56
N LEU A 54 0.96 20.46 -3.33
CA LEU A 54 0.12 19.63 -2.43
C LEU A 54 -0.66 20.45 -1.38
N ASP A 55 -0.65 21.79 -1.46
CA ASP A 55 -1.44 22.66 -0.57
C ASP A 55 -2.93 22.57 -0.89
N ALA A 56 -3.64 21.74 -0.12
CA ALA A 56 -5.07 21.46 -0.26
C ALA A 56 -5.97 22.71 -0.21
N SER A 57 -5.49 23.83 0.33
CA SER A 57 -6.27 25.07 0.41
C SER A 57 -6.46 25.78 -0.94
N LYS A 58 -5.60 25.49 -1.93
CA LYS A 58 -5.62 26.12 -3.26
C LYS A 58 -6.31 25.29 -4.33
N ILE A 59 -6.75 24.09 -3.97
CA ILE A 59 -7.20 23.08 -4.91
C ILE A 59 -8.72 23.27 -5.15
N LYS A 60 -9.09 23.79 -6.32
CA LYS A 60 -10.47 23.76 -6.82
C LYS A 60 -10.85 22.34 -7.26
N ASP A 61 -12.12 21.98 -7.12
CA ASP A 61 -12.70 20.67 -7.48
C ASP A 61 -12.45 20.34 -8.97
N THR A 62 -11.33 19.66 -9.24
CA THR A 62 -10.80 19.40 -10.58
C THR A 62 -10.13 18.04 -10.59
N SER A 63 -9.95 17.42 -11.75
CA SER A 63 -9.23 16.14 -11.87
C SER A 63 -7.81 16.20 -11.28
N SER A 64 -7.15 17.36 -11.36
CA SER A 64 -5.84 17.62 -10.74
C SER A 64 -5.89 17.61 -9.22
N ALA A 65 -6.99 18.08 -8.61
CA ALA A 65 -7.23 17.97 -7.17
C ALA A 65 -7.18 16.54 -6.67
N ASN A 66 -7.91 15.67 -7.38
CA ASN A 66 -8.04 14.28 -7.04
C ASN A 66 -6.71 13.54 -7.22
N ALA A 67 -5.93 13.89 -8.25
CA ALA A 67 -4.57 13.36 -8.44
C ALA A 67 -3.63 13.75 -7.28
N THR A 68 -3.71 14.99 -6.80
CA THR A 68 -2.95 15.45 -5.62
C THR A 68 -3.36 14.73 -4.33
N LEU A 69 -4.67 14.57 -4.08
CA LEU A 69 -5.16 13.80 -2.94
C LEU A 69 -4.74 12.33 -3.02
N PHE A 70 -4.78 11.75 -4.22
CA PHE A 70 -4.30 10.40 -4.48
C PHE A 70 -2.81 10.24 -4.15
N LEU A 71 -1.95 11.19 -4.54
CA LEU A 71 -0.52 11.18 -4.20
C LEU A 71 -0.29 11.18 -2.69
N ARG A 72 -1.01 12.05 -1.96
CA ARG A 72 -0.95 12.11 -0.50
C ARG A 72 -1.31 10.76 0.12
N ASP A 73 -2.44 10.19 -0.29
CA ASP A 73 -2.96 8.95 0.30
C ASP A 73 -2.10 7.74 -0.08
N MET A 74 -1.57 7.70 -1.31
CA MET A 74 -0.62 6.66 -1.74
C MET A 74 0.70 6.75 -1.00
N THR A 75 1.19 7.95 -0.68
CA THR A 75 2.41 8.10 0.11
C THR A 75 2.24 7.46 1.49
N LEU A 76 1.09 7.70 2.14
CA LEU A 76 0.75 7.02 3.40
C LEU A 76 0.64 5.50 3.22
N TYR A 77 0.01 5.04 2.15
CA TYR A 77 -0.12 3.61 1.85
C TYR A 77 1.25 2.93 1.68
N LEU A 78 2.18 3.56 0.97
CA LEU A 78 3.54 3.06 0.78
C LEU A 78 4.31 3.02 2.10
N GLU A 79 4.17 4.06 2.92
CA GLU A 79 4.77 4.15 4.26
C GLU A 79 4.25 3.03 5.17
N LEU A 80 2.92 2.84 5.22
CA LEU A 80 2.28 1.76 5.96
C LEU A 80 2.74 0.38 5.46
N SER A 81 2.77 0.17 4.15
CA SER A 81 3.22 -1.09 3.54
C SER A 81 4.69 -1.39 3.90
N SER A 82 5.54 -0.37 3.91
CA SER A 82 6.95 -0.47 4.31
C SER A 82 7.09 -0.79 5.81
N ALA A 83 6.36 -0.08 6.66
CA ALA A 83 6.33 -0.30 8.11
C ALA A 83 5.88 -1.73 8.45
N ILE A 84 4.80 -2.20 7.82
CA ILE A 84 4.29 -3.56 7.97
C ILE A 84 5.35 -4.57 7.56
N LYS A 85 5.99 -4.41 6.38
CA LYS A 85 6.98 -5.38 5.89
C LYS A 85 8.17 -5.53 6.83
N ILE A 86 8.61 -4.44 7.46
CA ILE A 86 9.77 -4.43 8.38
C ILE A 86 9.37 -4.81 9.81
N GLY A 87 8.07 -4.74 10.15
CA GLY A 87 7.59 -5.00 11.51
C GLY A 87 7.71 -3.78 12.44
N ASP A 88 7.73 -2.57 11.89
CA ASP A 88 7.89 -1.35 12.67
C ASP A 88 6.55 -0.85 13.22
N ILE A 89 6.27 -1.21 14.47
CA ILE A 89 5.02 -0.85 15.17
C ILE A 89 4.91 0.64 15.47
N GLY A 90 6.03 1.37 15.59
CA GLY A 90 6.01 2.81 15.86
C GLY A 90 5.60 3.60 14.63
N ARG A 91 6.09 3.20 13.44
CA ARG A 91 5.62 3.76 12.15
C ARG A 91 4.16 3.37 11.88
N LEU A 92 3.77 2.15 12.21
CA LEU A 92 2.38 1.70 12.13
C LEU A 92 1.44 2.59 12.97
N GLU A 93 1.79 2.85 14.23
CA GLU A 93 1.02 3.72 15.12
C GLU A 93 0.81 5.12 14.52
N LYS A 94 1.88 5.73 13.99
CA LYS A 94 1.80 7.05 13.35
C LYS A 94 0.90 7.04 12.11
N ALA A 95 0.93 5.97 11.32
CA ALA A 95 0.09 5.82 10.14
C ALA A 95 -1.40 5.65 10.49
N LEU A 96 -1.74 4.99 11.59
CA LEU A 96 -3.13 4.78 12.03
C LEU A 96 -3.92 6.07 12.24
N LYS A 97 -3.26 7.13 12.75
CA LYS A 97 -3.88 8.46 12.87
C LYS A 97 -4.38 8.97 11.52
N TRP A 98 -3.55 8.88 10.49
CA TRP A 98 -3.92 9.36 9.16
C TRP A 98 -4.93 8.45 8.46
N LEU A 99 -4.85 7.14 8.68
CA LEU A 99 -5.86 6.19 8.21
C LEU A 99 -7.24 6.52 8.77
N THR A 100 -7.34 6.93 10.03
CA THR A 100 -8.61 7.35 10.65
C THR A 100 -9.26 8.50 9.86
N VAL A 101 -8.46 9.52 9.51
CA VAL A 101 -8.93 10.69 8.74
C VAL A 101 -9.35 10.29 7.32
N ILE A 102 -8.53 9.49 6.64
CA ILE A 102 -8.81 9.03 5.27
C ILE A 102 -10.06 8.13 5.24
N SER A 103 -10.22 7.22 6.20
CA SER A 103 -11.41 6.38 6.30
C SER A 103 -12.67 7.20 6.53
N HIS A 104 -12.60 8.26 7.33
CA HIS A 104 -13.74 9.16 7.54
C HIS A 104 -14.09 9.91 6.25
N ALA A 105 -13.08 10.49 5.59
CA ALA A 105 -13.26 11.24 4.34
C ALA A 105 -13.75 10.35 3.19
N GLY A 106 -13.32 9.08 3.13
CA GLY A 106 -13.72 8.09 2.13
C GLY A 106 -15.05 7.38 2.43
N SER A 107 -15.92 7.98 3.23
CA SER A 107 -17.26 7.45 3.58
C SER A 107 -17.26 6.08 4.28
N SER A 108 -16.12 5.65 4.82
CA SER A 108 -15.96 4.40 5.57
C SER A 108 -16.09 4.69 7.08
N THR A 109 -17.23 5.26 7.47
CA THR A 109 -17.43 5.87 8.80
C THR A 109 -17.34 4.87 9.95
N GLN A 110 -17.76 3.62 9.75
CA GLN A 110 -17.63 2.56 10.76
C GLN A 110 -16.17 2.26 11.06
N TYR A 111 -15.34 2.11 10.02
CA TYR A 111 -13.90 1.90 10.18
C TYR A 111 -13.22 3.12 10.79
N ALA A 112 -13.63 4.33 10.40
CA ALA A 112 -13.12 5.56 10.97
C ALA A 112 -13.43 5.67 12.48
N TYR A 113 -14.64 5.31 12.89
CA TYR A 113 -15.03 5.31 14.30
C TYR A 113 -14.20 4.31 15.11
N GLU A 114 -14.02 3.09 14.58
CA GLU A 114 -13.25 2.06 15.26
C GLU A 114 -11.76 2.42 15.36
N LEU A 115 -11.19 2.99 14.29
CA LEU A 115 -9.82 3.50 14.30
C LEU A 115 -9.66 4.70 15.24
N LEU A 116 -10.67 5.57 15.34
CA LEU A 116 -10.66 6.68 16.29
C LEU A 116 -10.69 6.18 17.74
N HIS A 117 -11.57 5.21 18.04
CA HIS A 117 -11.61 4.58 19.35
C HIS A 117 -10.28 3.90 19.68
N PHE A 118 -9.70 3.15 18.73
CA PHE A 118 -8.38 2.53 18.89
C PHE A 118 -7.29 3.57 19.14
N HIS A 119 -7.30 4.69 18.41
CA HIS A 119 -6.36 5.78 18.63
C HIS A 119 -6.49 6.39 20.03
N CYS A 120 -7.71 6.65 20.49
CA CYS A 120 -7.97 7.09 21.86
C CYS A 120 -7.43 6.11 22.88
N CYS A 121 -7.62 4.81 22.67
CA CYS A 121 -7.07 3.77 23.53
C CYS A 121 -5.54 3.83 23.61
N VAL A 122 -4.87 3.90 22.45
CA VAL A 122 -3.40 3.94 22.35
C VAL A 122 -2.81 5.19 22.99
N VAL A 123 -3.44 6.35 22.84
CA VAL A 123 -2.89 7.64 23.29
C VAL A 123 -3.25 7.96 24.74
N HIS A 124 -4.44 7.55 25.20
CA HIS A 124 -5.01 8.05 26.45
C HIS A 124 -5.39 6.98 27.48
N LEU A 125 -5.73 5.75 27.08
CA LEU A 125 -6.24 4.74 28.03
C LEU A 125 -5.21 3.66 28.39
N TRP A 126 -4.39 3.22 27.43
CA TRP A 126 -3.47 2.13 27.64
C TRP A 126 -2.14 2.60 28.22
N ASP A 127 -1.61 1.84 29.17
CA ASP A 127 -0.22 1.95 29.58
C ASP A 127 0.71 1.44 28.47
N GLU A 128 2.00 1.80 28.55
CA GLU A 128 2.98 1.44 27.53
C GLU A 128 3.12 -0.07 27.30
N ASN A 129 2.95 -0.91 28.34
CA ASN A 129 3.05 -2.36 28.15
C ASN A 129 1.84 -2.89 27.38
N THR A 130 0.63 -2.43 27.73
CA THR A 130 -0.60 -2.81 27.02
C THR A 130 -0.55 -2.34 25.57
N LYS A 131 -0.15 -1.08 25.34
CA LYS A 131 0.02 -0.51 23.99
C LYS A 131 1.00 -1.35 23.17
N HIS A 132 2.18 -1.64 23.71
CA HIS A 132 3.18 -2.44 23.02
C HIS A 132 2.68 -3.85 22.73
N ALA A 133 2.02 -4.51 23.69
CA ALA A 133 1.46 -5.85 23.51
C ALA A 133 0.41 -5.88 22.39
N VAL A 134 -0.52 -4.92 22.36
CA VAL A 134 -1.55 -4.84 21.32
C VAL A 134 -0.93 -4.54 19.96
N LEU A 135 -0.09 -3.50 19.83
CA LEU A 135 0.51 -3.14 18.54
C LEU A 135 1.43 -4.25 17.99
N SER A 136 2.22 -4.89 18.85
CA SER A 136 3.06 -6.02 18.44
C SER A 136 2.24 -7.24 18.01
N SER A 137 1.05 -7.45 18.58
CA SER A 137 0.14 -8.51 18.16
C SER A 137 -0.48 -8.29 16.77
N MET A 138 -0.49 -7.05 16.26
CA MET A 138 -1.06 -6.72 14.95
C MET A 138 -0.22 -7.24 13.78
N LEU A 139 1.06 -7.57 14.01
CA LEU A 139 1.98 -8.05 12.98
C LEU A 139 2.54 -9.42 13.36
N VAL A 140 2.71 -10.28 12.35
CA VAL A 140 3.30 -11.61 12.53
C VAL A 140 4.37 -11.86 11.47
N ASN A 141 5.50 -12.42 11.88
CA ASN A 141 6.57 -12.84 10.98
C ASN A 141 6.82 -14.34 11.09
N LYS A 142 6.39 -15.07 10.07
CA LYS A 142 6.55 -16.53 10.00
C LYS A 142 7.83 -16.95 9.30
N SER A 143 8.42 -16.09 8.47
CA SER A 143 9.63 -16.44 7.71
C SER A 143 10.92 -16.15 8.49
N GLY A 144 10.84 -15.34 9.55
CA GLY A 144 12.01 -14.87 10.31
C GLY A 144 12.85 -13.84 9.55
N GLY A 145 12.52 -13.55 8.29
CA GLY A 145 13.24 -12.57 7.48
C GLY A 145 12.84 -11.14 7.81
N ARG A 146 13.76 -10.18 7.64
CA ARG A 146 13.52 -8.75 7.94
C ARG A 146 12.28 -8.17 7.26
N HIS A 147 12.00 -8.57 6.02
CA HIS A 147 10.85 -8.12 5.24
C HIS A 147 9.67 -9.12 5.24
N GLY A 148 9.67 -10.04 6.20
CA GLY A 148 8.75 -11.18 6.29
C GLY A 148 7.49 -10.94 7.09
N TRP A 149 7.34 -9.74 7.66
CA TRP A 149 6.19 -9.37 8.48
C TRP A 149 4.95 -9.14 7.62
N LYS A 150 3.79 -9.49 8.18
CA LYS A 150 2.47 -9.29 7.59
C LYS A 150 1.45 -8.98 8.69
N PRO A 151 0.31 -8.35 8.36
CA PRO A 151 -0.77 -8.17 9.32
C PRO A 151 -1.27 -9.52 9.85
N THR A 152 -1.50 -9.60 11.16
CA THR A 152 -2.01 -10.80 11.82
C THR A 152 -3.40 -11.16 11.31
N ASP A 153 -4.25 -10.18 11.02
CA ASP A 153 -5.57 -10.40 10.41
C ASP A 153 -5.46 -11.05 9.02
N LEU A 154 -4.56 -10.56 8.16
CA LEU A 154 -4.29 -11.17 6.85
C LEU A 154 -3.79 -12.62 6.98
N TYR A 155 -2.96 -12.88 8.00
CA TYR A 155 -2.52 -14.23 8.30
C TYR A 155 -3.70 -15.13 8.73
N GLN A 156 -4.58 -14.63 9.59
CA GLN A 156 -5.79 -15.34 9.99
C GLN A 156 -6.72 -15.60 8.79
N GLU A 157 -6.81 -14.66 7.84
CA GLU A 157 -7.56 -14.86 6.60
C GLU A 157 -6.99 -16.02 5.78
N HIS A 158 -5.67 -16.15 5.66
CA HIS A 158 -5.03 -17.29 5.01
C HIS A 158 -5.32 -18.62 5.72
N CYS A 159 -5.35 -18.62 7.06
CA CYS A 159 -5.73 -19.79 7.84
C CYS A 159 -7.20 -20.15 7.54
N ASN A 160 -8.10 -19.18 7.61
CA ASN A 160 -9.53 -19.37 7.34
C ASN A 160 -9.78 -19.89 5.92
N ARG A 161 -9.08 -19.34 4.93
CA ARG A 161 -9.13 -19.80 3.52
C ARG A 161 -8.69 -21.26 3.41
N SER A 162 -7.62 -21.64 4.10
CA SER A 162 -7.10 -23.01 4.09
C SER A 162 -8.09 -23.99 4.72
N ILE A 163 -8.69 -23.64 5.86
CA ILE A 163 -9.75 -24.44 6.50
C ILE A 163 -10.91 -24.65 5.52
N LYS A 164 -11.45 -23.56 4.95
CA LYS A 164 -12.64 -23.61 4.09
C LYS A 164 -12.42 -24.34 2.78
N HIS A 165 -11.28 -24.13 2.11
CA HIS A 165 -11.10 -24.59 0.73
C HIS A 165 -10.16 -25.79 0.57
N ILE A 166 -9.26 -26.01 1.52
CA ILE A 166 -8.31 -27.13 1.46
C ILE A 166 -8.81 -28.28 2.34
N TYR A 167 -9.16 -27.97 3.59
CA TYR A 167 -9.38 -29.01 4.60
C TYR A 167 -10.84 -29.40 4.82
N HIS A 168 -11.83 -28.53 4.57
CA HIS A 168 -13.25 -28.91 4.71
C HIS A 168 -13.70 -29.92 3.63
N GLY A 169 -12.90 -30.12 2.58
CA GLY A 169 -13.25 -30.96 1.44
C GLY A 169 -14.33 -30.34 0.56
N ARG A 170 -14.35 -30.69 -0.74
CA ARG A 170 -15.33 -30.12 -1.70
C ARG A 170 -16.79 -30.50 -1.42
N ARG A 171 -17.04 -31.52 -0.59
CA ARG A 171 -18.37 -32.06 -0.28
C ARG A 171 -18.81 -31.90 1.17
N GLY A 172 -17.98 -31.29 2.04
CA GLY A 172 -18.33 -31.08 3.45
C GLY A 172 -18.32 -32.36 4.30
N ASP A 173 -17.60 -33.39 3.86
CA ASP A 173 -17.56 -34.71 4.53
C ASP A 173 -16.86 -34.68 5.92
N ILE A 174 -16.29 -33.55 6.31
CA ILE A 174 -15.56 -33.38 7.57
C ILE A 174 -16.40 -32.57 8.55
N SER A 175 -16.64 -33.15 9.73
CA SER A 175 -17.42 -32.50 10.79
C SER A 175 -16.77 -31.21 11.27
N PHE A 176 -17.61 -30.29 11.76
CA PHE A 176 -17.14 -29.02 12.30
C PHE A 176 -16.18 -29.22 13.48
N ASP A 177 -16.42 -30.20 14.35
CA ASP A 177 -15.55 -30.51 15.49
C ASP A 177 -14.15 -30.94 15.03
N MET A 178 -14.05 -31.73 13.95
CA MET A 178 -12.76 -32.10 13.38
C MET A 178 -12.04 -30.87 12.79
N LEU A 179 -12.76 -29.96 12.14
CA LEU A 179 -12.17 -28.72 11.65
C LEU A 179 -11.66 -27.84 12.78
N ARG A 180 -12.48 -27.65 13.81
CA ARG A 180 -12.18 -26.79 14.94
C ARG A 180 -11.05 -27.37 15.79
N GLU A 181 -11.19 -28.60 16.26
CA GLU A 181 -10.31 -29.16 17.29
C GLU A 181 -9.08 -29.89 16.75
N ARG A 182 -9.02 -30.22 15.46
CA ARG A 182 -7.87 -30.93 14.89
C ARG A 182 -7.18 -30.11 13.83
N ILE A 183 -7.93 -29.62 12.85
CA ILE A 183 -7.35 -28.95 11.68
C ILE A 183 -6.91 -27.52 12.02
N SER A 184 -7.77 -26.72 12.65
CA SER A 184 -7.48 -25.29 12.88
C SER A 184 -6.24 -25.07 13.77
N MET A 185 -6.09 -25.89 14.83
CA MET A 185 -4.96 -25.82 15.75
C MET A 185 -3.64 -26.29 15.12
N ASN A 186 -3.69 -27.15 14.09
CA ASN A 186 -2.51 -27.75 13.47
C ASN A 186 -2.30 -27.26 12.03
N ILE A 187 -2.95 -26.16 11.64
CA ILE A 187 -3.03 -25.76 10.23
C ILE A 187 -1.67 -25.51 9.59
N GLU A 188 -0.74 -24.94 10.35
CA GLU A 188 0.64 -24.71 9.93
C GLU A 188 1.39 -26.03 9.72
N THR A 189 1.34 -26.91 10.71
CA THR A 189 1.99 -28.22 10.65
C THR A 189 1.45 -29.06 9.50
N LEU A 190 0.15 -29.03 9.27
CA LEU A 190 -0.49 -29.70 8.13
C LEU A 190 -0.06 -29.08 6.79
N GLY A 191 0.12 -27.76 6.74
CA GLY A 191 0.68 -27.06 5.59
C GLY A 191 2.11 -27.50 5.27
N ASP A 192 2.97 -27.59 6.29
CA ASP A 192 4.36 -28.02 6.15
C ASP A 192 4.46 -29.49 5.71
N VAL A 193 3.64 -30.37 6.29
CA VAL A 193 3.55 -31.79 5.92
C VAL A 193 3.14 -31.91 4.45
N LYS A 194 2.13 -31.14 4.02
CA LYS A 194 1.69 -31.11 2.62
C LYS A 194 2.84 -30.72 1.69
N VAL A 195 3.59 -29.66 2.00
CA VAL A 195 4.74 -29.22 1.18
C VAL A 195 5.82 -30.31 1.10
N LYS A 196 6.15 -30.95 2.22
CA LYS A 196 7.13 -32.05 2.25
C LYS A 196 6.65 -33.25 1.43
N MET A 197 5.37 -33.60 1.50
CA MET A 197 4.78 -34.66 0.69
C MET A 197 4.84 -34.31 -0.80
N GLU A 198 4.46 -33.09 -1.20
CA GLU A 198 4.55 -32.62 -2.59
C GLU A 198 5.99 -32.75 -3.13
N GLN A 199 6.98 -32.37 -2.34
CA GLN A 199 8.40 -32.51 -2.69
C GLN A 199 8.82 -33.97 -2.82
N GLN A 200 8.47 -34.82 -1.84
CA GLN A 200 8.84 -36.24 -1.82
C GLN A 200 8.29 -36.99 -3.03
N PHE A 201 7.03 -36.72 -3.38
CA PHE A 201 6.36 -37.38 -4.51
C PHE A 201 6.55 -36.66 -5.84
N LYS A 202 7.37 -35.59 -5.88
CA LYS A 202 7.59 -34.76 -7.08
C LYS A 202 6.28 -34.31 -7.74
N ALA A 203 5.28 -34.01 -6.91
CA ALA A 203 3.99 -33.56 -7.39
C ALA A 203 4.16 -32.25 -8.17
N PRO A 204 3.43 -32.04 -9.27
CA PRO A 204 3.49 -30.78 -10.02
C PRO A 204 3.04 -29.64 -9.11
N SER A 205 4.02 -28.84 -8.67
CA SER A 205 3.80 -27.65 -7.87
C SER A 205 3.59 -26.46 -8.80
N ASN A 206 2.49 -25.72 -8.61
CA ASN A 206 2.35 -24.41 -9.25
C ASN A 206 3.47 -23.49 -8.75
N LYS A 207 4.13 -22.77 -9.66
CA LYS A 207 5.11 -21.74 -9.29
C LYS A 207 4.40 -20.71 -8.42
N ARG A 208 4.81 -20.61 -7.15
CA ARG A 208 4.25 -19.65 -6.18
C ARG A 208 4.74 -18.22 -6.40
N LYS A 209 5.80 -18.07 -7.21
CA LYS A 209 6.38 -16.77 -7.57
C LYS A 209 6.07 -16.49 -9.02
N HIS A 210 5.31 -15.42 -9.26
CA HIS A 210 5.20 -14.84 -10.59
C HIS A 210 6.55 -14.20 -10.94
N ALA A 211 6.96 -14.32 -12.21
CA ALA A 211 8.11 -13.59 -12.69
C ALA A 211 7.81 -12.08 -12.60
N ALA A 212 8.81 -11.29 -12.23
CA ALA A 212 8.66 -9.84 -12.27
C ALA A 212 8.42 -9.43 -13.73
N VAL A 213 7.26 -8.83 -13.99
CA VAL A 213 6.94 -8.19 -15.26
C VAL A 213 7.33 -6.72 -15.13
N SER A 214 7.90 -6.13 -16.18
CA SER A 214 8.21 -4.69 -16.14
C SER A 214 6.92 -3.87 -16.07
N ALA A 215 6.91 -2.88 -15.19
CA ALA A 215 5.84 -1.91 -15.03
C ALA A 215 5.86 -0.78 -16.07
N ASP A 216 6.96 -0.66 -16.84
CA ASP A 216 7.25 0.54 -17.63
C ASP A 216 6.16 0.81 -18.67
N SER A 217 5.69 -0.23 -19.37
CA SER A 217 4.64 -0.09 -20.39
C SER A 217 3.30 0.37 -19.80
N ASP A 218 2.97 -0.04 -18.58
CA ASP A 218 1.73 0.37 -17.91
C ASP A 218 1.84 1.82 -17.43
N VAL A 219 2.98 2.18 -16.84
CA VAL A 219 3.28 3.54 -16.39
C VAL A 219 3.22 4.52 -17.56
N GLU A 220 3.82 4.17 -18.71
CA GLU A 220 3.82 5.02 -19.91
C GLU A 220 2.40 5.24 -20.44
N LYS A 221 1.56 4.19 -20.52
CA LYS A 221 0.16 4.32 -20.93
C LYS A 221 -0.63 5.23 -19.99
N ILE A 222 -0.44 5.10 -18.68
CA ILE A 222 -1.12 5.95 -17.69
C ILE A 222 -0.65 7.40 -17.86
N LEU A 223 0.65 7.62 -18.07
CA LEU A 223 1.22 8.95 -18.27
C LEU A 223 0.64 9.64 -19.52
N VAL A 224 0.49 8.92 -20.64
CA VAL A 224 -0.18 9.43 -21.85
C VAL A 224 -1.60 9.89 -21.51
N VAL A 225 -2.40 9.06 -20.83
CA VAL A 225 -3.77 9.42 -20.42
C VAL A 225 -3.78 10.66 -19.51
N LEU A 226 -2.86 10.76 -18.55
CA LEU A 226 -2.77 11.93 -17.66
C LEU A 226 -2.44 13.21 -18.45
N SER A 227 -1.55 13.11 -19.44
CA SER A 227 -1.15 14.24 -20.28
C SER A 227 -2.25 14.71 -21.22
N GLU A 228 -2.95 13.79 -21.89
CA GLU A 228 -4.07 14.06 -22.79
C GLU A 228 -5.22 14.77 -22.08
N ASN A 229 -5.47 14.40 -20.81
CA ASN A 229 -6.54 14.98 -20.00
C ASN A 229 -6.11 16.24 -19.23
N GLY A 230 -4.89 16.75 -19.45
CA GLY A 230 -4.39 17.95 -18.77
C GLY A 230 -4.29 17.81 -17.25
N ILE A 231 -4.25 16.59 -16.73
CA ILE A 231 -4.20 16.32 -15.28
C ILE A 231 -2.82 16.75 -14.74
N LEU A 232 -2.84 17.50 -13.63
CA LEU A 232 -1.69 18.17 -13.02
C LEU A 232 -1.01 19.23 -13.91
N SER A 233 -1.64 19.66 -15.01
CA SER A 233 -1.11 20.77 -15.80
C SER A 233 -1.25 22.11 -15.05
N ARG A 234 -0.27 23.00 -15.26
CA ARG A 234 -0.24 24.36 -14.66
C ARG A 234 -1.15 25.36 -15.38
N ASP A 235 -1.82 24.93 -16.46
CA ASP A 235 -2.66 25.80 -17.27
C ASP A 235 -4.13 25.76 -16.80
N PRO A 236 -4.67 26.84 -16.22
CA PRO A 236 -6.04 26.88 -15.68
C PRO A 236 -7.13 26.69 -16.75
N ALA A 237 -6.80 26.72 -18.05
CA ALA A 237 -7.75 26.55 -19.14
C ALA A 237 -8.07 25.09 -19.52
N ALA A 238 -7.24 24.12 -19.13
CA ALA A 238 -7.32 22.75 -19.66
C ALA A 238 -8.36 21.84 -18.98
N CYS A 239 -8.88 22.22 -17.80
CA CYS A 239 -9.84 21.40 -17.04
C CYS A 239 -11.32 21.73 -17.29
N ILE A 240 -11.68 22.39 -18.40
CA ILE A 240 -13.08 22.56 -18.77
C ILE A 240 -13.53 21.29 -19.50
N TRP A 241 -14.18 20.39 -18.76
CA TRP A 241 -15.04 19.36 -19.35
C TRP A 241 -16.08 20.07 -20.22
N GLN A 242 -15.99 19.93 -21.53
CA GLN A 242 -17.06 20.34 -22.45
C GLN A 242 -18.08 19.21 -22.47
N ASP A 243 -19.30 19.49 -21.98
CA ASP A 243 -20.42 18.54 -22.07
C ASP A 243 -20.69 18.18 -23.54
N PRO A 244 -20.87 16.89 -23.87
CA PRO A 244 -21.29 16.51 -25.21
C PRO A 244 -22.75 16.93 -25.44
N THR A 245 -22.97 17.75 -26.47
CA THR A 245 -24.28 18.16 -27.01
C THR A 245 -25.09 16.99 -27.54
#